data_AF-A0A4Q3D4G9-F1
#
_entry.id   AF-A0A4Q3D4G9-F1
#
_cell.length_a   1.000
_cell.length_b   1.000
_cell.length_c   1.000
_cell.angle_alpha   90.00
_cell.angle_beta   90.00
_cell.angle_gamma   90.00
#
_symmetry.space_group_name_H-M   'P 1'
#
loop_
_entity.id
_entity.type
_entity.pdbx_description
1 polymer ?
#
loop_
_entity_poly.entity_id
_entity_poly.type
_entity_poly.pdbx_seq_one_letter_code
_entity_poly.pdbx_strand_id
1 'polypeptide(L)' 'TILDLLGELQRQRGLAILMITHDLAVARRLCHRILVMEAGRIVEQGPTERLIEAPGHEVTRRLVAASR' A
#
# COMPACT_ATOMS: atom_id res chain seq x y z
N THR A 1 5.38 13.97 -9.44
CA THR A 1 6.13 12.70 -9.51
C THR A 1 5.45 11.74 -10.48
N ILE A 2 6.08 10.64 -10.89
CA ILE A 2 5.42 9.64 -11.74
C ILE A 2 4.19 9.02 -11.06
N LEU A 3 4.19 8.94 -9.73
CA LEU A 3 3.04 8.49 -8.94
C LEU A 3 1.85 9.43 -9.12
N ASP A 4 2.07 10.75 -9.08
CA ASP A 4 0.99 11.73 -9.24
C ASP A 4 0.33 11.61 -10.63
N LEU A 5 1.14 11.41 -11.67
CA LEU A 5 0.65 11.16 -13.03
C LEU A 5 -0.17 9.85 -13.11
N LEU A 6 0.30 8.77 -12.49
CA LEU A 6 -0.44 7.51 -12.45
C LEU A 6 -1.77 7.67 -11.70
N GLY A 7 -1.80 8.39 -10.59
CA GLY A 7 -3.01 8.69 -9.84
C GLY A 7 -4.00 9.55 -10.64
N GLU A 8 -3.51 10.52 -11.42
CA GLU A 8 -4.36 11.32 -12.31
C GLU A 8 -4.96 10.50 -13.44
N LEU A 9 -4.15 9.67 -14.11
CA LEU A 9 -4.63 8.77 -15.16
C LEU A 9 -5.65 7.75 -14.63
N GLN A 10 -5.42 7.25 -13.42
CA GLN A 10 -6.37 6.35 -12.75
C GLN A 10 -7.74 7.01 -12.57
N ARG A 11 -7.78 8.24 -12.07
CA ARG A 11 -9.02 8.99 -11.86
C ARG A 11 -9.71 9.37 -13.17
N GLN A 12 -8.95 9.81 -14.17
CA GLN A 12 -9.51 10.26 -15.45
C GLN A 12 -10.07 9.11 -16.29
N ARG A 13 -9.45 7.91 -16.22
CA ARG A 13 -9.75 6.79 -17.12
C ARG A 13 -10.35 5.57 -16.42
N GLY A 14 -10.54 5.63 -15.09
CA GLY A 14 -11.10 4.52 -14.31
C GLY A 14 -10.22 3.26 -14.31
N LEU A 15 -8.90 3.43 -14.34
CA LEU A 15 -7.97 2.30 -14.42
C LEU A 15 -7.86 1.54 -13.08
N ALA A 16 -7.57 0.25 -13.16
CA ALA A 16 -7.07 -0.50 -12.01
C ALA A 16 -5.53 -0.39 -11.97
N ILE A 17 -4.97 -0.03 -10.82
CA ILE A 17 -3.52 0.00 -10.58
C ILE A 17 -3.18 -1.06 -9.55
N LEU A 18 -2.27 -1.96 -9.91
CA LEU A 18 -1.59 -2.86 -8.99
C LEU A 18 -0.17 -2.32 -8.76
N MET A 19 0.08 -1.83 -7.54
CA MET A 19 1.38 -1.33 -7.12
C MET A 19 2.09 -2.39 -6.27
N ILE A 20 3.34 -2.73 -6.61
CA ILE A 20 4.20 -3.60 -5.80
C ILE A 20 5.32 -2.72 -5.23
N THR A 21 5.40 -2.63 -3.91
CA THR A 21 6.40 -1.85 -3.20
C THR A 21 6.62 -2.40 -1.80
N HIS A 22 7.81 -2.15 -1.24
CA HIS A 22 8.11 -2.38 0.18
C HIS A 22 7.90 -1.12 1.02
N ASP A 23 7.64 0.03 0.39
CA ASP A 23 7.43 1.32 1.04
C ASP A 23 5.94 1.63 1.19
N LEU A 24 5.45 1.62 2.42
CA LEU A 24 4.05 1.92 2.73
C LEU A 24 3.70 3.40 2.53
N ALA A 25 4.65 4.33 2.55
CA ALA A 25 4.39 5.74 2.27
C ALA A 25 4.01 5.95 0.80
N VAL A 26 4.64 5.20 -0.11
CA VAL A 26 4.27 5.17 -1.53
C VAL A 26 2.90 4.52 -1.73
N ALA A 27 2.67 3.37 -1.08
CA ALA A 27 1.38 2.69 -1.15
C ALA A 27 0.23 3.57 -0.61
N ARG A 28 0.46 4.33 0.46
CA ARG A 28 -0.50 5.28 1.03
C ARG A 28 -0.98 6.34 0.05
N ARG A 29 -0.12 6.76 -0.88
CA ARG A 29 -0.46 7.83 -1.85
C ARG A 29 -1.34 7.37 -3.00
N LEU A 30 -1.27 6.09 -3.38
CA LEU A 30 -1.92 5.57 -4.59
C LEU A 30 -2.95 4.47 -4.34
N CYS A 31 -2.77 3.67 -3.30
CA CYS A 31 -3.56 2.47 -3.08
C CYS A 31 -4.68 2.73 -2.08
N HIS A 32 -5.88 2.25 -2.41
CA HIS A 32 -7.04 2.23 -1.51
C HIS A 32 -7.03 1.01 -0.58
N ARG A 33 -6.40 -0.08 -1.02
CA ARG A 33 -6.23 -1.35 -0.30
C ARG A 33 -4.79 -1.80 -0.40
N ILE A 34 -4.28 -2.40 0.67
CA ILE A 34 -2.94 -2.98 0.73
C ILE A 34 -3.05 -4.46 1.10
N LEU A 35 -2.18 -5.26 0.49
CA LEU A 35 -1.91 -6.65 0.86
C LEU A 35 -0.44 -6.73 1.24
N VAL A 36 -0.16 -7.21 2.45
CA VAL A 36 1.20 -7.44 2.93
C VAL A 36 1.54 -8.89 2.73
N MET A 37 2.69 -9.15 2.11
CA MET A 37 3.18 -10.49 1.84
C MET A 37 4.48 -10.76 2.59
N GLU A 38 4.60 -11.96 3.15
CA GLU A 38 5.86 -12.50 3.69
C GLU A 38 5.99 -13.96 3.23
N ALA A 39 7.19 -14.33 2.76
CA ALA A 39 7.50 -15.69 2.31
C ALA A 39 6.45 -16.28 1.33
N GLY A 40 5.95 -15.47 0.40
CA GLY A 40 4.97 -15.89 -0.62
C GLY A 40 3.53 -16.04 -0.11
N ARG A 41 3.22 -15.62 1.11
CA ARG A 41 1.87 -15.66 1.68
C ARG A 41 1.37 -14.27 2.02
N ILE A 42 0.08 -14.02 1.81
CA ILE A 42 -0.58 -12.81 2.31
C ILE A 42 -0.75 -12.97 3.82
N VAL A 43 -0.08 -12.11 4.58
CA VAL A 43 -0.10 -12.13 6.05
C VAL A 43 -1.05 -11.09 6.64
N GLU A 44 -1.35 -10.03 5.88
CA GLU A 44 -2.34 -9.02 6.28
C GLU A 44 -2.94 -8.34 5.04
N GLN A 45 -4.20 -7.93 5.13
CA GLN A 45 -4.87 -7.20 4.05
C GLN A 45 -5.96 -6.28 4.60
N GLY A 46 -6.19 -5.16 3.94
CA GLY A 46 -7.28 -4.25 4.31
C GLY A 46 -7.18 -2.87 3.68
N PRO A 47 -8.06 -1.93 4.10
CA PRO A 47 -7.95 -0.53 3.74
C PRO A 47 -6.58 0.03 4.14
N THR A 48 -5.99 0.86 3.28
CA THR A 48 -4.65 1.42 3.48
C THR A 48 -4.50 2.13 4.83
N GLU A 49 -5.49 2.96 5.19
CA GLU A 49 -5.49 3.72 6.46
C GLU A 49 -5.44 2.79 7.67
N ARG A 50 -6.31 1.76 7.70
CA ARG A 50 -6.34 0.77 8.79
C ARG A 50 -5.00 0.04 8.95
N LEU A 51 -4.39 -0.40 7.85
CA LEU A 51 -3.13 -1.15 7.90
C LEU A 51 -1.96 -0.30 8.40
N ILE A 52 -2.00 1.01 8.16
CA ILE A 52 -0.95 1.94 8.60
C ILE A 52 -1.18 2.38 10.04
N GLU A 53 -2.42 2.69 10.43
CA GLU A 53 -2.76 3.21 11.76
C GLU A 53 -2.83 2.13 12.83
N ALA A 54 -3.34 0.94 12.48
CA ALA A 54 -3.54 -0.18 13.40
C ALA A 54 -3.08 -1.52 12.78
N PRO A 55 -1.77 -1.66 12.47
CA PRO A 55 -1.22 -2.89 11.91
C PRO A 55 -1.36 -4.09 12.86
N GLY A 56 -2.04 -5.13 12.40
CA GLY A 56 -2.29 -6.36 13.17
C GLY A 56 -1.12 -7.34 13.14
N HIS A 57 -0.42 -7.48 12.01
CA HIS A 57 0.67 -8.42 11.82
C HIS A 57 2.03 -7.80 12.15
N GLU A 58 2.98 -8.63 12.61
CA GLU A 58 4.32 -8.16 13.01
C GLU A 58 5.10 -7.56 11.84
N VAL A 59 5.05 -8.21 10.67
CA VAL A 59 5.66 -7.70 9.43
C VAL A 59 5.14 -6.33 9.06
N THR A 60 3.82 -6.13 9.11
CA THR A 60 3.20 -4.83 8.80
C THR A 60 3.67 -3.77 9.77
N ARG A 61 3.78 -4.08 11.08
CA ARG A 61 4.37 -3.16 12.06
C ARG A 61 5.81 -2.76 11.70
N ARG A 62 6.65 -3.73 11.29
CA ARG A 62 8.04 -3.43 10.87
C ARG A 62 8.07 -2.54 9.63
N LEU A 63 7.22 -2.81 8.63
CA LEU A 63 7.12 -1.98 7.43
C LEU A 63 6.67 -0.56 7.77
N VAL A 64 5.63 -0.39 8.61
CA VAL A 64 5.16 0.93 9.05
C VAL A 64 6.27 1.69 9.78
N ALA A 65 7.05 1.01 10.63
CA ALA A 65 8.17 1.62 11.34
C ALA A 65 9.31 2.06 10.41
N ALA A 66 9.55 1.31 9.33
CA ALA A 66 10.59 1.61 8.34
C ALA A 66 10.19 2.68 7.31
N SER A 67 8.88 2.90 7.10
CA SER A 67 8.33 3.88 6.15
C SER A 67 7.97 5.24 6.78
N ARG A 68 8.52 5.56 7.96
CA ARG A 68 8.33 6.85 8.66
C ARG A 68 9.28 7.93 8.17
#